data_AF-A0A0P7ZEW6-F1
#
_entry.id   AF-A0A0P7ZEW6-F1
#
_cell.length_a   1.000
_cell.length_b   1.000
_cell.length_c   1.000
_cell.angle_alpha   90.00
_cell.angle_beta   90.00
_cell.angle_gamma   90.00
#
_symmetry.space_group_name_H-M   'P 1'
#
loop_
_entity.id
_entity.type
_entity.pdbx_description
1 polymer ?
#
loop_
_entity_poly.entity_id
_entity_poly.type
_entity_poly.pdbx_seq_one_letter_code
_entity_poly.pdbx_strand_id
1 'polypeptide(L)'
;MAGVGAIATTSREGQQIAVIFSLTGSFPFMFSQFIVTNPNEIFAKALSIFPLTSPITMIMRLSITDVPFYEIIISIFVLVFSAYFTIEISVRIFRASLLMYGKKPTIKELIKYVRQG
;
A
#
# COMPACT_ATOMS: atom_id res chain seq x y z
N MET A 1 2.32 6.08 6.21
CA MET A 1 3.54 6.14 7.07
C MET A 1 3.25 6.28 8.57
N ALA A 2 2.03 6.65 9.00
CA ALA A 2 1.70 6.77 10.42
C ALA A 2 1.83 5.47 11.24
N GLY A 3 1.40 4.32 10.70
CA GLY A 3 1.52 3.02 11.40
C GLY A 3 2.97 2.50 11.52
N VAL A 4 3.83 2.81 10.55
CA VAL A 4 5.24 2.38 10.56
C VAL A 4 6.02 3.11 11.66
N GLY A 5 5.74 4.39 11.88
CA GLY A 5 6.32 5.17 12.99
C GLY A 5 5.86 4.73 14.38
N ALA A 6 4.69 4.07 14.48
CA ALA A 6 4.18 3.56 15.75
C ALA A 6 4.85 2.25 16.19
N ILE A 7 5.32 1.44 15.23
CA ILE A 7 5.99 0.15 15.49
C ILE A 7 7.52 0.34 15.57
N ALA A 8 8.06 1.31 14.84
CA ALA A 8 9.49 1.57 14.80
C ALA A 8 9.97 2.24 16.10
N THR A 9 10.69 1.48 16.93
CA THR A 9 11.31 2.00 18.15
C THR A 9 12.55 2.86 17.89
N THR A 10 13.05 2.89 16.65
CA THR A 10 14.16 3.73 16.20
C THR A 10 13.91 4.29 14.80
N SER A 11 14.36 5.52 14.53
CA SER A 11 14.23 6.17 13.21
C SER A 11 14.80 5.31 12.07
N ARG A 12 15.80 4.47 12.37
CA ARG A 12 16.46 3.57 11.40
C ARG A 12 15.57 2.39 10.97
N GLU A 13 14.83 1.76 11.87
CA GLU A 13 13.87 0.70 11.54
C GLU A 13 12.67 1.26 10.77
N GLY A 14 12.16 2.42 11.19
CA GLY A 14 11.08 3.11 10.50
C GLY A 14 11.47 3.49 9.08
N GLN A 15 12.72 3.91 8.87
CA GLN A 15 13.26 4.23 7.56
C GLN A 15 13.43 2.98 6.69
N GLN A 16 13.89 1.84 7.23
CA GLN A 16 13.96 0.58 6.45
C GLN A 16 12.59 0.12 5.97
N ILE A 17 11.58 0.16 6.84
CA ILE A 17 10.22 -0.22 6.47
C ILE A 17 9.66 0.80 5.46
N ALA A 18 9.88 2.09 5.67
CA ALA A 18 9.48 3.13 4.73
C ALA A 18 10.12 2.96 3.35
N VAL A 19 11.41 2.56 3.29
CA VAL A 19 12.10 2.27 2.03
C VAL A 19 11.44 1.11 1.29
N ILE A 20 11.00 0.05 1.97
CA ILE A 20 10.29 -1.07 1.33
C ILE A 20 8.98 -0.58 0.70
N PHE A 21 8.17 0.20 1.43
CA PHE A 21 6.92 0.75 0.90
C PHE A 21 7.16 1.71 -0.28
N SER A 22 8.16 2.59 -0.17
CA SER A 22 8.53 3.52 -1.23
C SER A 22 9.03 2.79 -2.48
N LEU A 23 9.82 1.72 -2.33
CA LEU A 23 10.29 0.90 -3.45
C LEU A 23 9.12 0.19 -4.15
N THR A 24 8.16 -0.36 -3.39
CA THR A 24 6.96 -0.96 -3.97
C THR A 24 6.11 0.06 -4.73
N GLY A 25 5.96 1.29 -4.20
CA GLY A 25 5.25 2.37 -4.89
C GLY A 25 5.93 2.83 -6.19
N SER A 26 7.27 2.81 -6.22
CA SER A 26 8.07 3.19 -7.40
C SER A 26 8.19 2.08 -8.46
N PHE A 27 7.73 0.86 -8.16
CA PHE A 27 7.81 -0.31 -9.04
C PHE A 27 7.23 -0.07 -10.46
N PRO A 28 6.11 0.66 -10.65
CA PRO A 28 5.57 0.93 -11.98
C PRO A 28 6.50 1.75 -12.88
N PHE A 29 7.31 2.63 -12.29
CA PHE A 29 8.25 3.44 -13.06
C PHE A 29 9.37 2.58 -13.66
N MET A 30 9.79 1.52 -12.99
CA MET A 30 10.79 0.58 -13.50
C MET A 30 10.27 -0.20 -14.72
N PHE A 31 8.97 -0.49 -14.75
CA PHE A 31 8.30 -1.19 -15.86
C PHE A 31 7.52 -0.25 -16.78
N SER A 32 7.78 1.06 -16.69
CA SER A 32 7.09 2.10 -17.45
C SER A 32 7.09 1.83 -18.95
N GLN A 33 8.24 1.47 -19.52
CA GLN A 33 8.39 1.15 -20.94
C GLN A 33 7.52 -0.04 -21.37
N PHE A 34 7.39 -1.06 -20.51
CA PHE A 34 6.56 -2.23 -20.79
C PHE A 34 5.06 -1.86 -20.74
N ILE A 35 4.66 -1.04 -19.78
CA ILE A 35 3.29 -0.53 -19.64
C ILE A 35 2.90 0.34 -20.83
N VAL A 36 3.82 1.19 -21.31
CA VAL A 36 3.61 2.06 -22.47
C VAL A 36 3.45 1.24 -23.74
N THR A 37 4.28 0.22 -23.92
CA THR A 37 4.26 -0.62 -25.13
C THR A 37 3.06 -1.57 -25.15
N ASN A 38 2.66 -2.09 -23.98
CA ASN A 38 1.57 -3.06 -23.85
C ASN A 38 0.57 -2.65 -22.74
N PRO A 39 -0.22 -1.58 -22.94
CA PRO A 39 -1.07 -1.00 -21.91
C PRO A 39 -2.31 -1.84 -21.55
N ASN A 40 -2.68 -2.80 -22.39
CA ASN A 40 -3.84 -3.67 -22.21
C ASN A 40 -3.50 -5.08 -21.70
N GLU A 41 -2.21 -5.38 -21.55
CA GLU A 41 -1.76 -6.68 -21.06
C GLU A 41 -2.14 -6.92 -19.59
N ILE A 42 -2.26 -8.20 -19.23
CA ILE A 42 -2.66 -8.64 -17.88
C ILE A 42 -1.73 -8.04 -16.82
N PHE A 43 -0.44 -7.89 -17.13
CA PHE A 43 0.55 -7.32 -16.24
C PHE A 43 0.27 -5.83 -15.93
N ALA A 44 -0.05 -5.02 -16.95
CA ALA A 44 -0.39 -3.62 -16.77
C ALA A 44 -1.71 -3.45 -16.00
N LYS A 45 -2.68 -4.33 -16.23
CA LYS A 45 -3.95 -4.36 -15.48
C LYS A 45 -3.74 -4.75 -14.01
N ALA A 46 -2.91 -5.76 -13.74
CA ALA A 46 -2.60 -6.19 -12.37
C ALA A 46 -1.93 -5.06 -11.54
N LEU A 47 -0.97 -4.34 -12.13
CA LEU A 47 -0.33 -3.17 -11.52
C LEU A 47 -1.30 -2.00 -11.26
N SER A 48 -2.33 -1.87 -12.12
CA SER A 48 -3.39 -0.87 -11.96
C SER A 48 -4.37 -1.19 -10.83
N ILE A 49 -4.47 -2.46 -10.40
CA ILE A 49 -5.34 -2.89 -9.30
C ILE A 49 -4.60 -2.80 -7.96
N PHE A 50 -3.29 -3.05 -7.95
CA PHE A 50 -2.54 -3.06 -6.70
C PHE A 50 -2.44 -1.64 -6.11
N PRO A 51 -2.94 -1.39 -4.88
CA PRO A 51 -3.32 -0.05 -4.40
C PRO A 51 -2.16 0.95 -4.29
N LEU A 52 -0.94 0.49 -4.00
CA LEU A 52 0.25 1.34 -3.93
C LEU A 52 0.79 1.72 -5.32
N THR A 53 0.55 0.89 -6.34
CA THR A 53 1.03 1.10 -7.72
C THR A 53 -0.04 1.64 -8.65
N SER A 54 -1.29 1.37 -8.31
CA SER A 54 -2.53 1.72 -9.01
C SER A 54 -2.56 3.18 -9.46
N PRO A 55 -2.36 4.20 -8.60
CA PRO A 55 -2.49 5.59 -9.04
C PRO A 55 -1.46 5.96 -10.11
N ILE A 56 -0.23 5.47 -10.00
CA ILE A 56 0.84 5.75 -10.98
C ILE A 56 0.54 5.03 -12.30
N THR A 57 0.26 3.73 -12.25
CA THR A 57 -0.01 2.93 -13.46
C THR A 57 -1.27 3.40 -14.19
N MET A 58 -2.31 3.81 -13.46
CA MET A 58 -3.57 4.25 -14.05
C MET A 58 -3.43 5.60 -14.74
N ILE A 59 -2.69 6.55 -14.16
CA ILE A 59 -2.35 7.84 -14.82
C ILE A 59 -1.57 7.58 -16.12
N MET A 60 -0.60 6.67 -16.08
CA MET A 60 0.17 6.30 -17.27
C MET A 60 -0.71 5.68 -18.36
N ARG A 61 -1.57 4.72 -18.02
CA ARG A 61 -2.46 4.06 -18.98
C ARG A 61 -3.47 5.03 -19.59
N LEU A 62 -4.07 5.91 -18.78
CA LEU A 62 -4.98 6.96 -19.26
C LEU A 62 -4.32 7.96 -20.22
N SER A 63 -3.01 8.19 -20.08
CA SER A 63 -2.28 9.12 -20.95
C SER A 63 -1.91 8.52 -22.31
N ILE A 64 -2.00 7.20 -22.45
CA ILE A 64 -1.46 6.45 -23.62
C ILE A 64 -2.56 5.68 -24.35
N THR A 65 -3.65 5.30 -23.67
CA THR A 65 -4.72 4.46 -24.22
C THR A 65 -6.06 4.84 -23.60
N ASP A 66 -7.14 4.68 -24.38
CA ASP A 66 -8.50 4.76 -23.87
C ASP A 66 -8.79 3.56 -22.98
N VAL A 67 -8.75 3.79 -21.66
CA VAL A 67 -9.09 2.76 -20.68
C VAL A 67 -10.61 2.74 -20.47
N PRO A 68 -11.24 1.56 -20.52
CA PRO A 68 -12.67 1.45 -20.24
C PRO A 68 -13.06 1.98 -18.87
N PHE A 69 -14.21 2.65 -18.80
CA PHE A 69 -14.71 3.30 -17.58
C PHE A 69 -14.85 2.33 -16.39
N TYR A 70 -15.15 1.05 -16.64
CA TYR A 70 -15.27 0.04 -15.60
C TYR A 70 -13.92 -0.26 -14.91
N GLU A 71 -12.79 -0.23 -15.63
CA GLU A 71 -11.47 -0.48 -15.03
C GLU A 71 -11.07 0.67 -14.09
N ILE A 72 -11.43 1.90 -14.47
CA ILE A 72 -11.17 3.11 -13.67
C ILE A 72 -11.97 3.07 -12.36
N ILE A 73 -13.26 2.71 -12.44
CA ILE A 73 -14.10 2.59 -11.24
C ILE A 73 -13.58 1.49 -10.31
N ILE A 74 -13.19 0.33 -10.85
CA ILE A 74 -12.62 -0.77 -10.06
C ILE A 74 -11.31 -0.34 -9.40
N SER A 75 -10.40 0.32 -10.14
CA SER A 75 -9.11 0.76 -9.58
C SER A 75 -9.32 1.77 -8.45
N ILE A 76 -10.24 2.73 -8.62
CA ILE A 76 -10.60 3.71 -7.59
C ILE A 76 -11.20 3.01 -6.37
N PHE A 77 -12.14 2.08 -6.59
CA PHE A 77 -12.78 1.36 -5.50
C PHE A 77 -11.77 0.55 -4.68
N VAL A 78 -10.88 -0.18 -5.35
CA VAL A 78 -9.80 -0.94 -4.69
C VAL A 78 -8.84 -0.02 -3.94
N LEU A 79 -8.51 1.14 -4.52
CA LEU A 79 -7.63 2.11 -3.89
C LEU A 79 -8.25 2.69 -2.62
N VAL A 80 -9.53 3.11 -2.66
CA VAL A 80 -10.26 3.63 -1.49
C VAL A 80 -10.41 2.55 -0.42
N PHE A 81 -10.77 1.33 -0.82
CA PHE A 81 -10.95 0.21 0.11
C PHE A 81 -9.63 -0.16 0.79
N SER A 82 -8.53 -0.24 0.04
CA SER A 82 -7.21 -0.50 0.59
C SER A 82 -6.71 0.62 1.51
N ALA A 83 -6.96 1.88 1.13
CA ALA A 83 -6.62 3.03 1.97
C ALA A 83 -7.37 2.97 3.30
N TYR A 84 -8.68 2.70 3.28
CA TYR A 84 -9.50 2.54 4.48
C TYR A 84 -8.97 1.42 5.38
N PHE A 85 -8.70 0.25 4.82
CA PHE A 85 -8.19 -0.90 5.57
C PHE A 85 -6.80 -0.62 6.19
N THR A 86 -5.93 0.06 5.44
CA THR A 86 -4.59 0.44 5.93
C THR A 86 -4.66 1.46 7.07
N ILE A 87 -5.59 2.41 7.00
CA ILE A 87 -5.84 3.38 8.08
C ILE A 87 -6.38 2.65 9.31
N GLU A 88 -7.35 1.76 9.15
CA GLU A 88 -7.93 1.00 10.26
C GLU A 88 -6.86 0.16 10.98
N ILE A 89 -6.03 -0.56 10.22
CA ILE A 89 -4.89 -1.31 10.78
C ILE A 89 -3.91 -0.37 11.48
N SER A 90 -3.57 0.77 10.87
CA SER A 90 -2.64 1.73 11.47
C SER A 90 -3.16 2.26 12.81
N VAL A 91 -4.47 2.56 12.91
CA VAL A 91 -5.11 3.01 14.15
C VAL A 91 -5.14 1.90 15.19
N ARG A 92 -5.47 0.66 14.81
CA ARG A 92 -5.44 -0.50 15.73
C ARG A 92 -4.04 -0.73 16.28
N ILE A 93 -3.02 -0.69 15.43
CA ILE A 93 -1.61 -0.83 15.83
C ILE A 93 -1.18 0.32 16.74
N PHE A 94 -1.55 1.56 16.41
CA PHE A 94 -1.22 2.74 17.22
C PHE A 94 -1.86 2.67 18.62
N ARG A 95 -3.11 2.21 18.71
CA ARG A 95 -3.79 1.94 19.99
C ARG A 95 -3.10 0.82 20.77
N ALA A 96 -2.69 -0.27 20.11
CA ALA A 96 -1.96 -1.36 20.75
C ALA A 96 -0.58 -0.92 21.26
N SER A 97 0.16 -0.10 20.49
CA SER A 97 1.44 0.47 20.93
C SER A 97 1.31 1.45 22.09
N LEU A 98 0.18 2.15 22.21
CA LEU A 98 -0.10 3.03 23.35
C LEU A 98 -0.50 2.25 24.62
N LEU A 99 -1.20 1.13 24.49
CA LEU A 99 -1.65 0.32 25.62
C LEU A 99 -0.52 -0.55 26.21
N MET A 100 0.51 -0.86 25.41
CA MET A 100 1.71 -1.55 25.87
C MET A 100 2.73 -0.53 26.39
N TYR A 101 2.63 -0.19 27.68
CA TYR A 101 3.56 0.66 28.43
C TYR A 101 5.03 0.21 28.28
N GLY A 102 5.72 0.69 27.25
CA GLY A 102 7.18 0.64 27.13
C GLY A 102 7.82 -0.71 26.79
N LYS A 103 7.06 -1.77 26.46
CA LYS A 103 7.62 -3.04 25.95
C LYS A 103 7.24 -3.31 24.50
N LYS A 104 8.25 -3.67 23.68
CA LYS A 104 8.13 -4.00 22.25
C LYS A 104 7.06 -5.08 22.03
N PRO A 105 5.96 -4.80 21.32
CA PRO A 105 5.01 -5.83 20.94
C PRO A 105 5.69 -6.81 19.98
N THR A 106 5.75 -8.10 20.34
CA THR A 106 6.23 -9.12 19.39
C THR A 106 5.16 -9.30 18.31
N ILE A 107 5.52 -9.49 17.04
CA ILE A 107 4.57 -9.65 15.91
C ILE A 107 3.47 -10.68 16.22
N LYS A 108 3.78 -11.73 16.99
CA LYS A 108 2.83 -12.75 17.46
C LYS A 108 1.75 -12.20 18.42
N GLU A 109 2.07 -11.23 19.25
CA GLU A 109 1.14 -10.62 20.22
C GLU A 109 0.21 -9.61 19.53
N LEU A 110 0.72 -8.81 18.59
CA LEU A 110 -0.08 -7.90 17.76
C LEU A 110 -1.19 -8.63 16.99
N ILE A 111 -0.87 -9.78 16.37
CA ILE A 111 -1.86 -10.61 15.66
C ILE A 111 -2.91 -11.18 16.63
N LYS A 112 -2.52 -11.51 17.87
CA LYS A 112 -3.45 -12.05 18.88
C LYS A 112 -4.42 -10.97 19.38
N TYR A 113 -3.94 -9.74 19.56
CA TYR A 113 -4.78 -8.61 19.97
C TYR A 113 -5.75 -8.17 18.87
N VAL A 114 -5.31 -8.13 17.60
CA VAL A 114 -6.18 -7.82 16.46
C VAL A 114 -7.28 -8.87 16.26
N ARG A 115 -7.10 -10.09 16.77
CA ARG A 115 -8.08 -11.18 16.69
C ARG A 115 -9.01 -11.27 17.92
N GLN A 116 -8.67 -10.60 19.03
CA GLN A 116 -9.46 -10.61 20.27
C GLN A 116 -10.36 -9.37 20.44
N GLY A 117 -10.29 -8.39 19.53
CA GLY A 117 -11.21 -7.24 19.46
C GLY A 117 -11.83 -7.11 18.09
#